data_AF-A0A6S7GXU7-F1
#
_entry.id   AF-A0A6S7GXU7-F1
#
_cell.length_a   1.000
_cell.length_b   1.000
_cell.length_c   1.000
_cell.angle_alpha   90.00
_cell.angle_beta   90.00
_cell.angle_gamma   90.00
#
_symmetry.space_group_name_H-M   'P 1'
#
loop_
_entity.id
_entity.type
_entity.pdbx_description
1 polymer ?
#
loop_
_entity_poly.entity_id
_entity_poly.type
_entity_poly.pdbx_seq_one_letter_code
_entity_poly.pdbx_strand_id
1 'polypeptide(L)'
;MDTIKNLNLNEEIPNLEAVTSEHIEAITKTLEEKYLTFWKHKLENSSKLTFYSTFKTDHNLEKYLILIKDPYKRKCLSRFRVSSHNLQIEIGRYQNTPREERLCEICNSGEVENETHFLLFCKAYEHSREDLRSSLENVSSNEIKLNSQTLSADLMKSTDSLNRPKRLLIFVNPYGGKKQAPKIFRNKVRPLFELARIEIDIIETTRANHAKDYIMTEPNLNQYDGIISVGGDGMFSEILNGILMREEQNVQASSSTVFNPQKPNIKLGIIPAGSTDCVCYCTTGTIDAVTSALQIITGEDQPLDISSIRSGNELLRYSVSFAGYGFFGDVVKDSEKLRWAGVKRYDISGAKIFLANRFYEGELSYLISSDAQGHPQDNNKCRAGCSVCFPPPCTTYGELLPAETCGWHSITGRFISVMGATNCCANKKSPEGISPSAHLADGCIDLVVVRHTSRARYLHHMIRLAGRADHMDFDFVEVHRVKEFSFRPVSRVDSENDELCTASHSSVTADHERNLNITHNRTKPQGQLQHSVWNVDGEIIDEPAVHVRVHRQLVTLFAHGIEECDKMRTCSPLIRFLRKWQKQQKTDFSIFEKEAKKSKKEQKREDTTLKYSKEAQNRKLKARL
;
A
#
# COMPACT_ATOMS: atom_id res chain seq x y z
N MET A 1 -4.90 8.75 42.73
CA MET A 1 -4.92 8.48 44.18
C MET A 1 -4.04 7.28 44.53
N ASP A 2 -4.30 6.10 43.98
CA ASP A 2 -3.50 4.89 44.32
C ASP A 2 -2.03 4.96 43.85
N THR A 3 -1.75 5.64 42.74
CA THR A 3 -0.37 5.88 42.26
C THR A 3 0.40 6.86 43.14
N ILE A 4 -0.29 7.78 43.82
CA ILE A 4 0.31 8.83 44.67
C ILE A 4 0.68 8.25 46.05
N LYS A 5 -0.14 7.33 46.58
CA LYS A 5 0.14 6.61 47.84
C LYS A 5 1.42 5.76 47.78
N ASN A 6 1.77 5.23 46.60
CA ASN A 6 2.98 4.41 46.42
C ASN A 6 4.28 5.22 46.29
N LEU A 7 4.22 6.56 46.24
CA LEU A 7 5.40 7.44 46.07
C LEU A 7 5.88 8.10 47.37
N ASN A 8 5.28 7.75 48.51
CA ASN A 8 5.62 8.28 49.83
C ASN A 8 5.58 9.84 49.89
N LEU A 9 4.62 10.45 49.19
CA LEU A 9 4.41 11.90 49.15
C LEU A 9 3.44 12.39 50.24
N ASN A 10 3.24 11.62 51.31
CA ASN A 10 2.19 11.88 52.30
C ASN A 10 2.47 13.07 53.26
N GLU A 11 3.66 13.69 53.23
CA GLU A 11 3.96 14.72 54.22
C GLU A 11 3.70 16.17 53.77
N GLU A 12 3.47 16.47 52.49
CA GLU A 12 3.19 17.84 52.05
C GLU A 12 2.28 17.90 50.81
N ILE A 13 1.04 17.44 50.91
CA ILE A 13 0.02 17.80 49.92
C ILE A 13 -1.00 18.69 50.62
N PRO A 14 -0.93 20.02 50.46
CA PRO A 14 -1.95 20.93 50.97
C PRO A 14 -3.30 20.57 50.36
N ASN A 15 -4.36 20.88 51.10
CA ASN A 15 -5.76 20.68 50.72
C ASN A 15 -5.98 20.94 49.21
N LEU A 16 -6.50 19.94 48.48
CA LEU A 16 -6.59 19.91 47.00
C LEU A 16 -7.39 21.07 46.38
N GLU A 17 -8.08 21.86 47.19
CA GLU A 17 -8.80 23.07 46.77
C GLU A 17 -7.89 24.30 46.58
N ALA A 18 -6.59 24.21 46.91
CA ALA A 18 -5.64 25.33 46.85
C ALA A 18 -4.31 25.01 46.12
N VAL A 19 -4.32 24.14 45.11
CA VAL A 19 -3.12 23.85 44.30
C VAL A 19 -2.80 25.02 43.37
N THR A 20 -1.69 25.73 43.64
CA THR A 20 -1.17 26.79 42.75
C THR A 20 -0.16 26.24 41.73
N SER A 21 0.15 27.03 40.69
CA SER A 21 1.18 26.69 39.69
C SER A 21 2.56 26.41 40.30
N GLU A 22 2.91 27.09 41.39
CA GLU A 22 4.18 26.91 42.11
C GLU A 22 4.27 25.53 42.78
N HIS A 23 3.15 25.01 43.30
CA HIS A 23 3.09 23.66 43.86
C HIS A 23 3.28 22.60 42.77
N ILE A 24 2.69 22.81 41.59
CA ILE A 24 2.87 21.90 40.44
C ILE A 24 4.33 21.91 39.98
N GLU A 25 4.97 23.07 39.94
CA GLU A 25 6.38 23.21 39.57
C GLU A 25 7.30 22.51 40.58
N ALA A 26 7.06 22.69 41.89
CA ALA A 26 7.82 22.02 42.95
C ALA A 26 7.67 20.49 42.91
N ILE A 27 6.46 19.98 42.69
CA ILE A 27 6.19 18.54 42.54
C ILE A 27 6.87 18.01 41.28
N THR A 28 6.80 18.74 40.17
CA THR A 28 7.42 18.33 38.89
C THR A 28 8.93 18.22 39.03
N LYS A 29 9.57 19.23 39.65
CA LYS A 29 11.00 19.23 39.92
C LYS A 29 11.42 18.06 40.82
N THR A 30 10.66 17.80 41.88
CA THR A 30 10.92 16.68 42.80
C THR A 30 10.80 15.33 42.10
N LEU A 31 9.79 15.16 41.22
CA LEU A 31 9.62 13.95 40.43
C LEU A 31 10.75 13.76 39.41
N GLU A 32 11.20 14.85 38.78
CA GLU A 32 12.34 14.84 37.87
C GLU A 32 13.63 14.41 38.58
N GLU A 33 13.95 15.00 39.73
CA GLU A 33 15.13 14.64 40.55
C GLU A 33 15.10 13.17 41.00
N LYS A 34 13.94 12.69 41.47
CA LYS A 34 13.75 11.27 41.83
C LYS A 34 13.93 10.36 40.62
N TYR A 35 13.40 10.73 39.46
CA TYR A 35 13.56 9.95 38.23
C TYR A 35 15.01 9.93 37.74
N LEU A 36 15.71 11.06 37.74
CA LEU A 36 17.12 11.15 37.34
C LEU A 36 18.01 10.29 38.23
N THR A 37 17.74 10.28 39.54
CA THR A 37 18.43 9.41 40.51
C THR A 37 18.16 7.94 40.22
N PHE A 38 16.89 7.56 39.99
CA PHE A 38 16.52 6.20 39.60
C PHE A 38 17.17 5.78 38.28
N TRP A 39 17.19 6.67 37.29
CA TRP A 39 17.77 6.42 35.97
C TRP A 39 19.28 6.19 36.06
N LYS A 40 20.03 7.05 36.78
CA LYS A 40 21.47 6.87 37.03
C LYS A 40 21.76 5.54 37.73
N HIS A 41 21.04 5.25 38.81
CA HIS A 41 21.19 3.98 39.52
C HIS A 41 20.90 2.78 38.61
N LYS A 42 19.88 2.86 37.74
CA LYS A 42 19.59 1.81 36.75
C LYS A 42 20.68 1.68 35.69
N LEU A 43 21.29 2.78 35.28
CA LEU A 43 22.36 2.77 34.28
C LEU A 43 23.65 2.13 34.83
N GLU A 44 24.00 2.43 36.07
CA GLU A 44 25.20 1.92 36.75
C GLU A 44 25.10 0.44 37.12
N ASN A 45 23.92 -0.01 37.55
CA ASN A 45 23.73 -1.37 38.07
C ASN A 45 23.14 -2.36 37.04
N SER A 46 22.92 -1.92 35.79
CA SER A 46 22.35 -2.79 34.75
C SER A 46 23.44 -3.59 34.04
N SER A 47 23.28 -4.92 34.03
CA SER A 47 24.07 -5.82 33.19
C SER A 47 23.65 -5.80 31.70
N LYS A 48 22.55 -5.08 31.38
CA LYS A 48 22.06 -4.81 30.02
C LYS A 48 22.47 -3.41 29.56
N LEU A 49 22.65 -3.24 28.25
CA LEU A 49 23.02 -1.96 27.64
C LEU A 49 24.36 -1.42 28.19
N THR A 50 25.31 -2.32 28.50
CA THR A 50 26.64 -1.94 29.02
C THR A 50 27.40 -1.06 28.03
N PHE A 51 27.17 -1.23 26.72
CA PHE A 51 27.75 -0.35 25.72
C PHE A 51 27.10 1.04 25.74
N TYR A 52 25.77 1.12 25.90
CA TYR A 52 25.05 2.38 26.02
C TYR A 52 25.52 3.24 27.19
N SER A 53 25.77 2.62 28.35
CA SER A 53 26.25 3.33 29.54
C SER A 53 27.65 3.93 29.37
N THR A 54 28.47 3.43 28.43
CA THR A 54 29.81 3.99 28.18
C THR A 54 29.79 5.41 27.61
N PHE A 55 28.71 5.81 26.96
CA PHE A 55 28.60 7.13 26.32
C PHE A 55 27.36 7.93 26.75
N LYS A 56 26.40 7.33 27.46
CA LYS A 56 25.21 8.03 27.95
C LYS A 56 25.42 8.49 29.40
N THR A 57 25.95 9.69 29.56
CA THR A 57 26.30 10.27 30.87
C THR A 57 25.18 11.09 31.50
N ASP A 58 24.24 11.58 30.69
CA ASP A 58 23.21 12.55 31.06
C ASP A 58 21.86 12.21 30.42
N HIS A 59 20.77 12.51 31.11
CA HIS A 59 19.41 12.23 30.64
C HIS A 59 18.89 13.36 29.72
N ASN A 60 19.56 13.54 28.58
CA ASN A 60 19.19 14.55 27.57
C ASN A 60 18.99 13.95 26.18
N LEU A 61 18.46 14.74 25.25
CA LEU A 61 18.34 14.33 23.84
C LEU A 61 19.73 14.15 23.22
N GLU A 62 19.97 13.00 22.61
CA GLU A 62 21.23 12.68 21.97
C GLU A 62 21.45 13.48 20.69
N LYS A 63 22.60 14.17 20.58
CA LYS A 63 22.92 15.06 19.45
C LYS A 63 22.86 14.35 18.10
N TYR A 64 23.25 13.07 18.01
CA TYR A 64 23.22 12.33 16.75
C TYR A 64 21.79 12.17 16.18
N LEU A 65 20.77 12.19 17.04
CA LEU A 65 19.36 12.13 16.61
C LEU A 65 18.96 13.39 15.82
N ILE A 66 19.71 14.48 15.99
CA ILE A 66 19.51 15.77 15.33
C ILE A 66 20.52 15.91 14.17
N LEU A 67 21.79 15.60 14.42
CA LEU A 67 22.89 15.82 13.47
C LEU A 67 22.86 14.86 12.28
N ILE A 68 22.43 13.61 12.47
CA ILE A 68 22.36 12.64 11.37
C ILE A 68 21.05 12.83 10.62
N LYS A 69 21.08 13.64 9.56
CA LYS A 69 19.90 13.97 8.73
C LYS A 69 19.29 12.74 8.06
N ASP A 70 20.12 11.79 7.63
CA ASP A 70 19.71 10.54 7.02
C ASP A 70 19.00 9.61 8.04
N PRO A 71 17.69 9.34 7.86
CA PRO A 71 16.91 8.54 8.81
C PRO A 71 17.38 7.09 8.93
N TYR A 72 17.93 6.52 7.85
CA TYR A 72 18.46 5.16 7.85
C TYR A 72 19.76 5.09 8.67
N LYS A 73 20.68 6.02 8.46
CA LYS A 73 21.92 6.12 9.25
C LYS A 73 21.62 6.37 10.72
N ARG A 74 20.66 7.26 11.01
CA ARG A 74 20.20 7.55 12.37
C ARG A 74 19.64 6.30 13.03
N LYS A 75 18.76 5.56 12.34
CA LYS A 75 18.20 4.29 12.83
C LYS A 75 19.27 3.23 13.06
N CYS A 76 20.24 3.09 12.17
CA CYS A 76 21.34 2.15 12.34
C CYS A 76 22.18 2.50 13.57
N LEU A 77 22.55 3.77 13.72
CA LEU A 77 23.31 4.23 14.89
C LEU A 77 22.50 4.10 16.19
N SER A 78 21.20 4.42 16.17
CA SER A 78 20.33 4.21 17.33
C SER A 78 20.27 2.74 17.73
N ARG A 79 20.04 1.85 16.76
CA ARG A 79 20.01 0.40 17.00
C ARG A 79 21.33 -0.10 17.57
N PHE A 80 22.44 0.40 17.05
CA PHE A 80 23.76 0.02 17.54
C PHE A 80 24.00 0.53 18.98
N ARG A 81 23.65 1.79 19.27
CA ARG A 81 23.79 2.40 20.61
C ARG A 81 22.95 1.72 21.68
N VAL A 82 21.77 1.19 21.32
CA VAL A 82 20.85 0.54 22.28
C VAL A 82 20.95 -0.99 22.25
N SER A 83 22.07 -1.53 21.77
CA SER A 83 22.34 -2.97 21.68
C SER A 83 21.21 -3.76 20.96
N SER A 84 20.57 -3.14 19.96
CA SER A 84 19.54 -3.74 19.09
C SER A 84 20.16 -4.28 17.80
N HIS A 85 21.12 -5.18 17.97
CA HIS A 85 21.90 -5.80 16.91
C HIS A 85 22.15 -7.28 17.18
N ASN A 86 22.72 -7.95 16.19
CA ASN A 86 22.94 -9.40 16.16
C ASN A 86 24.41 -9.75 16.36
N LEU A 87 25.11 -9.05 17.25
CA LEU A 87 26.43 -9.49 17.72
C LEU A 87 26.24 -10.61 18.76
N GLN A 88 27.21 -11.52 18.89
CA GLN A 88 27.09 -12.67 19.81
C GLN A 88 26.85 -12.25 21.25
N ILE A 89 27.29 -11.05 21.68
CA ILE A 89 26.96 -10.52 23.01
C ILE A 89 25.45 -10.45 23.30
N GLU A 90 24.64 -10.16 22.28
CA GLU A 90 23.18 -10.10 22.36
C GLU A 90 22.52 -11.42 21.94
N ILE A 91 22.99 -12.08 20.87
CA ILE A 91 22.44 -13.37 20.42
C ILE A 91 22.59 -14.42 21.52
N GLY A 92 23.81 -14.60 22.04
CA GLY A 92 24.10 -15.54 23.12
C GLY A 92 23.37 -15.18 24.41
N ARG A 93 23.01 -13.91 24.64
CA ARG A 93 22.16 -13.53 25.78
C ARG A 93 20.76 -14.13 25.67
N TYR A 94 20.16 -14.15 24.48
CA TYR A 94 18.85 -14.78 24.25
C TYR A 94 18.91 -16.30 24.28
N GLN A 95 20.07 -16.88 24.01
CA GLN A 95 20.33 -18.33 24.04
C GLN A 95 20.84 -18.83 25.39
N ASN A 96 20.96 -17.97 26.41
CA ASN A 96 21.55 -18.26 27.72
C ASN A 96 23.02 -18.74 27.70
N THR A 97 23.78 -18.39 26.67
CA THR A 97 25.23 -18.62 26.60
C THR A 97 25.96 -17.74 27.62
N PRO A 98 26.92 -18.27 28.42
CA PRO A 98 27.78 -17.48 29.30
C PRO A 98 28.45 -16.32 28.54
N ARG A 99 28.68 -15.17 29.20
CA ARG A 99 29.13 -13.95 28.50
C ARG A 99 30.51 -14.13 27.87
N GLU A 100 31.35 -14.93 28.51
CA GLU A 100 32.73 -15.25 28.12
C GLU A 100 32.76 -16.13 26.85
N GLU A 101 31.70 -16.89 26.60
CA GLU A 101 31.58 -17.83 25.49
C GLU A 101 30.90 -17.22 24.25
N ARG A 102 30.50 -15.94 24.30
CA ARG A 102 29.83 -15.22 23.18
C ARG A 102 30.86 -14.68 22.18
N LEU A 103 31.63 -15.58 21.59
CA LEU A 103 32.83 -15.26 20.81
C LEU A 103 32.52 -14.77 19.39
N CYS A 104 33.40 -13.95 18.81
CA CYS A 104 33.28 -13.49 17.43
C CYS A 104 33.62 -14.61 16.45
N GLU A 105 32.60 -15.10 15.76
CA GLU A 105 32.69 -16.16 14.75
C GLU A 105 33.31 -15.68 13.43
N ILE A 106 33.52 -14.37 13.28
CA ILE A 106 33.95 -13.76 12.00
C ILE A 106 35.46 -13.55 11.94
N CYS A 107 36.09 -13.10 13.04
CA CYS A 107 37.52 -12.81 13.06
C CYS A 107 38.39 -13.93 13.66
N ASN A 108 37.78 -15.01 14.17
CA ASN A 108 38.45 -16.16 14.78
C ASN A 108 39.48 -15.81 15.88
N SER A 109 39.38 -14.63 16.50
CA SER A 109 40.35 -14.17 17.49
C SER A 109 40.11 -14.75 18.89
N GLY A 110 39.04 -15.52 19.10
CA GLY A 110 38.66 -16.03 20.43
C GLY A 110 38.15 -14.95 21.39
N GLU A 111 37.82 -13.76 20.89
CA GLU A 111 37.34 -12.63 21.69
C GLU A 111 35.80 -12.56 21.71
N VAL A 112 35.23 -12.02 22.78
CA VAL A 112 33.77 -11.81 22.89
C VAL A 112 33.28 -10.80 21.85
N GLU A 113 32.27 -11.16 21.05
CA GLU A 113 31.70 -10.29 20.02
C GLU A 113 30.72 -9.27 20.62
N ASN A 114 31.29 -8.22 21.19
CA ASN A 114 30.55 -7.04 21.64
C ASN A 114 30.77 -5.84 20.72
N GLU A 115 30.02 -4.76 20.98
CA GLU A 115 30.05 -3.52 20.21
C GLU A 115 31.46 -2.91 20.12
N THR A 116 32.22 -3.00 21.20
CA THR A 116 33.60 -2.49 21.26
C THR A 116 34.53 -3.33 20.39
N HIS A 117 34.46 -4.66 20.50
CA HIS A 117 35.22 -5.56 19.63
C HIS A 117 34.89 -5.30 18.16
N PHE A 118 33.60 -5.25 17.81
CA PHE A 118 33.14 -4.94 16.46
C PHE A 118 33.67 -3.60 15.93
N LEU A 119 33.54 -2.52 16.72
CA LEU A 119 33.89 -1.17 16.28
C LEU A 119 35.38 -0.85 16.30
N LEU A 120 36.18 -1.49 17.16
CA LEU A 120 37.56 -1.05 17.41
C LEU A 120 38.60 -2.14 17.16
N PHE A 121 38.28 -3.42 17.38
CA PHE A 121 39.32 -4.46 17.51
C PHE A 121 39.19 -5.63 16.54
N CYS A 122 38.00 -5.87 15.98
CA CYS A 122 37.72 -7.04 15.15
C CYS A 122 38.55 -7.00 13.86
N LYS A 123 39.50 -7.93 13.71
CA LYS A 123 40.42 -7.94 12.56
C LYS A 123 39.71 -8.07 11.21
N ALA A 124 38.59 -8.79 11.16
CA ALA A 124 37.78 -8.94 9.96
C ALA A 124 37.23 -7.61 9.41
N TYR A 125 37.19 -6.56 10.25
CA TYR A 125 36.63 -5.25 9.93
C TYR A 125 37.67 -4.12 9.93
N GLU A 126 38.96 -4.46 10.01
CA GLU A 126 40.08 -3.51 10.07
C GLU A 126 40.10 -2.54 8.88
N HIS A 127 40.04 -3.07 7.65
CA HIS A 127 40.00 -2.24 6.44
C HIS A 127 38.82 -1.26 6.43
N SER A 128 37.64 -1.66 6.93
CA SER A 128 36.47 -0.77 7.00
C SER A 128 36.62 0.35 8.04
N ARG A 129 37.45 0.13 9.08
CA ARG A 129 37.78 1.16 10.08
C ARG A 129 38.83 2.14 9.57
N GLU A 130 39.81 1.67 8.81
CA GLU A 130 40.83 2.53 8.18
C GLU A 130 40.21 3.51 7.17
N ASP A 131 39.25 3.03 6.38
CA ASP A 131 38.46 3.88 5.47
C ASP A 131 37.68 4.97 6.25
N LEU A 132 37.11 4.61 7.40
CA LEU A 132 36.39 5.54 8.28
C LEU A 132 37.33 6.58 8.90
N ARG A 133 38.51 6.15 9.37
CA ARG A 133 39.51 7.02 10.01
C ARG A 133 40.03 8.07 9.04
N SER A 134 40.37 7.64 7.83
CA SER A 134 40.79 8.52 6.73
C SER A 134 39.69 9.53 6.34
N SER A 135 38.42 9.13 6.43
CA SER A 135 37.29 10.02 6.18
C SER A 135 37.07 11.05 7.29
N LEU A 136 37.37 10.71 8.55
CA LEU A 136 37.18 11.60 9.71
C LEU A 136 38.29 12.65 9.84
N GLU A 137 39.53 12.32 9.48
CA GLU A 137 40.65 13.28 9.46
C GLU A 137 40.37 14.42 8.48
N ASN A 138 39.73 14.13 7.33
CA ASN A 138 39.28 15.11 6.34
C ASN A 138 38.11 16.00 6.81
N VAL A 139 37.32 15.57 7.81
CA VAL A 139 36.17 16.32 8.34
C VAL A 139 36.58 17.28 9.47
N SER A 140 37.70 17.01 10.15
CA SER A 140 38.17 17.80 11.30
C SER A 140 38.57 19.26 10.98
N SER A 141 38.72 19.61 9.70
CA SER A 141 39.15 20.94 9.26
C SER A 141 38.01 21.93 9.01
N ASN A 142 36.75 21.48 8.87
CA ASN A 142 35.62 22.35 8.53
C ASN A 142 34.40 22.07 9.45
N GLU A 143 34.29 22.90 10.50
CA GLU A 143 33.07 23.35 11.17
C GLU A 143 32.02 22.34 11.69
N ILE A 144 31.85 22.26 13.02
CA ILE A 144 30.53 22.07 13.64
C ILE A 144 30.39 22.99 14.88
N LYS A 145 30.04 24.26 14.62
CA LYS A 145 29.12 25.02 15.47
C LYS A 145 27.78 25.00 14.76
N LEU A 146 26.80 24.24 15.24
CA LEU A 146 25.44 24.29 14.69
C LEU A 146 24.41 24.45 15.81
N ASN A 147 23.88 25.66 15.90
CA ASN A 147 22.81 26.08 16.81
C ASN A 147 21.45 25.82 16.13
N SER A 148 20.43 25.46 16.92
CA SER A 148 19.10 25.00 16.47
C SER A 148 18.25 26.05 15.75
N GLN A 149 18.69 27.32 15.73
CA GLN A 149 18.01 28.40 15.01
C GLN A 149 18.38 28.47 13.53
N THR A 150 19.52 27.92 13.10
CA THR A 150 19.96 27.98 11.70
C THR A 150 19.33 26.88 10.84
N LEU A 151 18.96 25.73 11.41
CA LEU A 151 18.41 24.61 10.62
C LEU A 151 17.03 24.91 10.02
N SER A 152 16.19 25.71 10.69
CA SER A 152 14.92 26.17 10.14
C SER A 152 15.13 27.21 9.03
N ALA A 153 16.14 28.07 9.15
CA ALA A 153 16.50 29.05 8.14
C ALA A 153 17.21 28.43 6.93
N ASP A 154 18.03 27.40 7.11
CA ASP A 154 18.81 26.75 6.05
C ASP A 154 18.02 25.66 5.31
N LEU A 155 17.08 24.95 5.98
CA LEU A 155 16.07 24.18 5.25
C LEU A 155 15.22 25.13 4.41
N MET A 156 14.70 26.22 5.00
CA MET A 156 13.86 27.18 4.27
C MET A 156 14.59 27.85 3.10
N LYS A 157 15.85 28.28 3.29
CA LYS A 157 16.66 28.88 2.22
C LYS A 157 17.02 27.92 1.08
N SER A 158 17.16 26.62 1.34
CA SER A 158 17.39 25.63 0.27
C SER A 158 16.09 25.17 -0.42
N THR A 159 14.95 25.22 0.29
CA THR A 159 13.64 24.79 -0.21
C THR A 159 12.82 25.88 -0.89
N ASP A 160 13.20 27.16 -0.81
CA ASP A 160 12.53 28.23 -1.57
C ASP A 160 12.67 28.06 -3.09
N SER A 161 13.60 27.20 -3.53
CA SER A 161 13.74 26.75 -4.94
C SER A 161 12.83 25.58 -5.33
N LEU A 162 12.19 24.90 -4.36
CA LEU A 162 11.26 23.80 -4.61
C LEU A 162 9.83 24.35 -4.68
N ASN A 163 9.07 23.91 -5.68
CA ASN A 163 7.70 24.34 -5.92
C ASN A 163 6.72 23.67 -4.93
N ARG A 164 6.97 23.84 -3.63
CA ARG A 164 6.27 23.18 -2.53
C ARG A 164 4.86 23.73 -2.33
N PRO A 165 3.88 22.89 -1.94
CA PRO A 165 2.55 23.39 -1.63
C PRO A 165 2.57 24.28 -0.38
N LYS A 166 1.73 25.31 -0.39
CA LYS A 166 1.51 26.25 0.71
C LYS A 166 0.16 26.05 1.36
N ARG A 167 -0.87 25.67 0.60
CA ARG A 167 -2.22 25.41 1.11
C ARG A 167 -2.83 24.14 0.53
N LEU A 168 -3.34 23.27 1.40
CA LEU A 168 -3.89 21.97 1.02
C LEU A 168 -5.30 21.76 1.57
N LEU A 169 -6.19 21.22 0.72
CA LEU A 169 -7.50 20.72 1.15
C LEU A 169 -7.39 19.22 1.45
N ILE A 170 -7.82 18.79 2.64
CA ILE A 170 -7.61 17.43 3.13
C ILE A 170 -8.94 16.76 3.44
N PHE A 171 -9.25 15.68 2.74
CA PHE A 171 -10.40 14.83 3.08
C PHE A 171 -9.96 13.62 3.90
N VAL A 172 -10.58 13.44 5.06
CA VAL A 172 -10.32 12.32 5.97
C VAL A 172 -11.52 11.40 6.02
N ASN A 173 -11.33 10.13 5.64
CA ASN A 173 -12.36 9.10 5.83
C ASN A 173 -12.25 8.48 7.23
N PRO A 174 -13.18 8.77 8.17
CA PRO A 174 -13.07 8.28 9.55
C PRO A 174 -13.19 6.75 9.67
N TYR A 175 -13.70 6.07 8.64
CA TYR A 175 -13.82 4.61 8.59
C TYR A 175 -12.61 3.91 7.95
N GLY A 176 -11.65 4.67 7.40
CA GLY A 176 -10.44 4.13 6.78
C GLY A 176 -9.60 3.26 7.73
N GLY A 177 -9.14 2.10 7.23
CA GLY A 177 -8.08 1.32 7.87
C GLY A 177 -8.40 0.86 9.29
N LYS A 178 -9.56 0.22 9.49
CA LYS A 178 -10.09 -0.12 10.84
C LYS A 178 -10.27 1.13 11.72
N LYS A 179 -10.80 2.21 11.13
CA LYS A 179 -11.05 3.50 11.79
C LYS A 179 -9.79 4.16 12.36
N GLN A 180 -8.64 3.93 11.73
CA GLN A 180 -7.36 4.51 12.17
C GLN A 180 -6.99 5.79 11.40
N ALA A 181 -7.65 6.09 10.28
CA ALA A 181 -7.29 7.22 9.43
C ALA A 181 -7.22 8.58 10.18
N PRO A 182 -8.20 8.97 11.03
CA PRO A 182 -8.08 10.21 11.80
C PRO A 182 -6.88 10.24 12.74
N LYS A 183 -6.57 9.10 13.38
CA LYS A 183 -5.42 8.96 14.28
C LYS A 183 -4.10 9.02 13.52
N ILE A 184 -4.01 8.36 12.36
CA ILE A 184 -2.83 8.41 11.48
C ILE A 184 -2.58 9.86 11.06
N PHE A 185 -3.62 10.54 10.58
CA PHE A 185 -3.51 11.93 10.17
C PHE A 185 -3.05 12.83 11.32
N ARG A 186 -3.78 12.83 12.44
CA ARG A 186 -3.50 13.68 13.60
C ARG A 186 -2.12 13.45 14.21
N ASN A 187 -1.68 12.20 14.33
CA ASN A 187 -0.46 11.88 15.08
C ASN A 187 0.80 11.80 14.22
N LYS A 188 0.67 11.57 12.91
CA LYS A 188 1.83 11.36 12.01
C LYS A 188 1.96 12.41 10.91
N VAL A 189 0.85 12.84 10.32
CA VAL A 189 0.87 13.67 9.10
C VAL A 189 0.74 15.16 9.43
N ARG A 190 -0.29 15.52 10.21
CA ARG A 190 -0.56 16.91 10.59
C ARG A 190 0.66 17.62 11.20
N PRO A 191 1.42 17.03 12.14
CA PRO A 191 2.62 17.68 12.69
C PRO A 191 3.68 17.99 11.62
N LEU A 192 3.79 17.19 10.56
CA LEU A 192 4.74 17.41 9.48
C LEU A 192 4.32 18.59 8.58
N PHE A 193 3.02 18.70 8.26
CA PHE A 193 2.48 19.84 7.52
C PHE A 193 2.60 21.15 8.32
N GLU A 194 2.35 21.11 9.62
CA GLU A 194 2.55 22.26 10.53
C GLU A 194 4.03 22.69 10.58
N LEU A 195 4.96 21.74 10.73
CA LEU A 195 6.41 22.01 10.68
C LEU A 195 6.86 22.58 9.33
N ALA A 196 6.25 22.12 8.24
CA ALA A 196 6.49 22.63 6.90
C ALA A 196 5.80 23.98 6.61
N ARG A 197 5.03 24.53 7.57
CA ARG A 197 4.23 25.75 7.39
C ARG A 197 3.27 25.67 6.20
N ILE A 198 2.62 24.53 6.04
CA ILE A 198 1.55 24.32 5.05
C ILE A 198 0.23 24.59 5.76
N GLU A 199 -0.57 25.50 5.22
CA GLU A 199 -1.94 25.74 5.66
C GLU A 199 -2.83 24.58 5.21
N ILE A 200 -3.67 24.08 6.12
CA ILE A 200 -4.48 22.89 5.87
C ILE A 200 -5.95 23.14 6.23
N ASP A 201 -6.84 22.87 5.29
CA ASP A 201 -8.28 22.84 5.50
C ASP A 201 -8.73 21.38 5.53
N ILE A 202 -9.42 20.95 6.59
CA ILE A 202 -9.72 19.54 6.84
C ILE A 202 -11.22 19.30 6.79
N ILE A 203 -11.63 18.32 5.98
CA ILE A 203 -13.01 17.85 5.86
C ILE A 203 -13.07 16.36 6.24
N GLU A 204 -13.77 16.04 7.32
CA GLU A 204 -14.08 14.65 7.63
C GLU A 204 -15.31 14.19 6.82
N THR A 205 -15.17 13.11 6.05
CA THR A 205 -16.27 12.62 5.21
C THR A 205 -17.32 11.88 6.02
N THR A 206 -18.61 12.15 5.80
CA THR A 206 -19.72 11.57 6.58
C THR A 206 -20.47 10.46 5.83
N ARG A 207 -20.37 10.43 4.50
CA ARG A 207 -21.02 9.46 3.61
C ARG A 207 -20.18 9.18 2.37
N ALA A 208 -20.54 8.14 1.63
CA ALA A 208 -20.01 7.91 0.28
C ALA A 208 -20.34 9.10 -0.63
N ASN A 209 -19.40 9.44 -1.53
CA ASN A 209 -19.47 10.58 -2.45
C ASN A 209 -19.49 11.96 -1.79
N HIS A 210 -19.25 12.09 -0.47
CA HIS A 210 -19.21 13.40 0.19
C HIS A 210 -18.10 14.31 -0.37
N ALA A 211 -16.88 13.80 -0.53
CA ALA A 211 -15.76 14.57 -1.08
C ALA A 211 -15.97 14.90 -2.55
N LYS A 212 -16.52 13.96 -3.34
CA LYS A 212 -16.92 14.21 -4.72
C LYS A 212 -17.90 15.39 -4.76
N ASP A 213 -19.00 15.30 -4.03
CA ASP A 213 -20.05 16.32 -4.04
C ASP A 213 -19.56 17.68 -3.53
N TYR A 214 -18.69 17.68 -2.52
CA TYR A 214 -18.02 18.89 -2.05
C TYR A 214 -17.19 19.54 -3.16
N ILE A 215 -16.31 18.76 -3.82
CA ILE A 215 -15.45 19.25 -4.92
C ILE A 215 -16.28 19.78 -6.09
N MET A 216 -17.41 19.14 -6.41
CA MET A 216 -18.30 19.62 -7.48
C MET A 216 -18.94 20.97 -7.17
N THR A 217 -19.14 21.30 -5.89
CA THR A 217 -19.88 22.50 -5.45
C THR A 217 -18.99 23.63 -4.94
N GLU A 218 -17.76 23.35 -4.54
CA GLU A 218 -16.83 24.33 -3.97
C GLU A 218 -16.37 25.37 -5.01
N PRO A 219 -16.76 26.66 -4.92
CA PRO A 219 -16.38 27.65 -5.94
C PRO A 219 -14.87 27.95 -5.95
N ASN A 220 -14.19 27.85 -4.81
CA ASN A 220 -12.83 28.37 -4.63
C ASN A 220 -11.78 27.26 -4.53
N LEU A 221 -11.84 26.22 -5.36
CA LEU A 221 -10.80 25.17 -5.36
C LEU A 221 -9.42 25.67 -5.78
N ASN A 222 -9.35 26.73 -6.60
CA ASN A 222 -8.09 27.31 -7.08
C ASN A 222 -7.23 27.96 -5.99
N GLN A 223 -7.75 28.12 -4.76
CA GLN A 223 -6.97 28.62 -3.62
C GLN A 223 -6.03 27.57 -3.02
N TYR A 224 -6.19 26.29 -3.40
CA TYR A 224 -5.41 25.18 -2.90
C TYR A 224 -4.36 24.76 -3.93
N ASP A 225 -3.14 24.50 -3.48
CA ASP A 225 -2.09 23.92 -4.32
C ASP A 225 -2.31 22.41 -4.55
N GLY A 226 -3.18 21.79 -3.74
CA GLY A 226 -3.53 20.40 -3.90
C GLY A 226 -4.62 19.87 -2.97
N ILE A 227 -5.20 18.74 -3.37
CA ILE A 227 -6.21 18.00 -2.57
C ILE A 227 -5.63 16.66 -2.12
N ILE A 228 -5.67 16.43 -0.81
CA ILE A 228 -5.08 15.26 -0.18
C ILE A 228 -6.17 14.30 0.32
N SER A 229 -6.07 13.05 -0.11
CA SER A 229 -6.89 11.95 0.40
C SER A 229 -6.24 11.31 1.63
N VAL A 230 -6.99 11.14 2.71
CA VAL A 230 -6.56 10.36 3.89
C VAL A 230 -7.53 9.20 4.09
N GLY A 231 -7.13 8.03 3.59
CA GLY A 231 -8.01 6.87 3.51
C GLY A 231 -7.39 5.76 2.65
N GLY A 232 -8.25 4.90 2.11
CA GLY A 232 -7.84 3.91 1.10
C GLY A 232 -8.14 4.38 -0.32
N ASP A 233 -7.99 3.45 -1.28
CA ASP A 233 -8.17 3.70 -2.72
C ASP A 233 -9.52 4.35 -3.06
N GLY A 234 -10.61 3.96 -2.38
CA GLY A 234 -11.93 4.55 -2.60
C GLY A 234 -12.03 6.05 -2.24
N MET A 235 -11.32 6.51 -1.21
CA MET A 235 -11.28 7.94 -0.85
C MET A 235 -10.56 8.75 -1.94
N PHE A 236 -9.46 8.21 -2.46
CA PHE A 236 -8.73 8.83 -3.57
C PHE A 236 -9.58 8.83 -4.85
N SER A 237 -10.24 7.71 -5.17
CA SER A 237 -11.13 7.58 -6.34
C SER A 237 -12.30 8.58 -6.29
N GLU A 238 -12.84 8.83 -5.10
CA GLU A 238 -13.91 9.81 -4.89
C GLU A 238 -13.44 11.25 -5.20
N ILE A 239 -12.27 11.63 -4.71
CA ILE A 239 -11.66 12.95 -5.01
C ILE A 239 -11.34 13.09 -6.50
N LEU A 240 -10.72 12.06 -7.10
CA LEU A 240 -10.39 12.05 -8.51
C LEU A 240 -11.61 12.28 -9.40
N ASN A 241 -12.68 11.49 -9.16
CA ASN A 241 -13.89 11.60 -9.94
C ASN A 241 -14.56 12.96 -9.73
N GLY A 242 -14.51 13.54 -8.51
CA GLY A 242 -14.99 14.89 -8.26
C GLY A 242 -14.28 15.95 -9.09
N ILE A 243 -12.94 15.89 -9.16
CA ILE A 243 -12.17 16.87 -9.93
C ILE A 243 -12.39 16.71 -11.42
N LEU A 244 -12.26 15.50 -11.96
CA LEU A 244 -12.37 15.29 -13.41
C LEU A 244 -13.78 15.56 -13.94
N MET A 245 -14.83 15.19 -13.18
CA MET A 245 -16.20 15.51 -13.56
C MET A 245 -16.49 17.01 -13.47
N ARG A 246 -15.86 17.74 -12.54
CA ARG A 246 -15.95 19.20 -12.47
C ARG A 246 -15.32 19.85 -13.71
N GLU A 247 -14.11 19.44 -14.09
CA GLU A 247 -13.45 19.96 -15.29
C GLU A 247 -14.26 19.65 -16.55
N GLU A 248 -14.84 18.46 -16.64
CA GLU A 248 -15.71 18.09 -17.75
C GLU A 248 -16.95 18.98 -17.85
N GLN A 249 -17.61 19.28 -16.72
CA GLN A 249 -18.76 20.20 -16.70
C GLN A 249 -18.38 21.62 -17.16
N ASN A 250 -17.21 22.11 -16.77
CA ASN A 250 -16.70 23.41 -17.21
C ASN A 250 -16.45 23.43 -18.73
N VAL A 251 -16.01 22.32 -19.31
CA VAL A 251 -15.71 22.19 -20.75
C VAL A 251 -16.98 21.96 -21.59
N GLN A 252 -17.96 21.19 -21.10
CA GLN A 252 -19.24 20.99 -21.81
C GLN A 252 -20.02 22.31 -21.99
N ALA A 253 -19.82 23.29 -21.10
CA ALA A 253 -20.31 24.66 -21.30
C ALA A 253 -19.63 25.41 -22.47
N SER A 254 -18.54 24.88 -23.04
CA SER A 254 -17.65 25.53 -24.02
C SER A 254 -17.63 24.91 -25.44
N SER A 255 -18.62 24.08 -25.81
CA SER A 255 -18.91 23.66 -27.22
C SER A 255 -18.01 22.60 -27.91
N SER A 256 -17.33 21.69 -27.20
CA SER A 256 -16.67 20.53 -27.86
C SER A 256 -17.61 19.33 -28.03
N THR A 257 -17.65 18.74 -29.24
CA THR A 257 -18.43 17.52 -29.57
C THR A 257 -17.67 16.21 -29.29
N VAL A 258 -16.35 16.28 -29.04
CA VAL A 258 -15.50 15.10 -28.82
C VAL A 258 -15.14 15.00 -27.34
N PHE A 259 -15.39 13.82 -26.75
CA PHE A 259 -15.01 13.54 -25.36
C PHE A 259 -13.49 13.46 -25.21
N ASN A 260 -12.91 14.47 -24.56
CA ASN A 260 -11.50 14.54 -24.23
C ASN A 260 -11.32 15.25 -22.88
N PRO A 261 -11.18 14.50 -21.77
CA PRO A 261 -11.07 15.09 -20.45
C PRO A 261 -9.84 15.98 -20.33
N GLN A 262 -9.98 17.10 -19.64
CA GLN A 262 -8.90 18.06 -19.45
C GLN A 262 -8.13 17.76 -18.17
N LYS A 263 -6.82 17.99 -18.21
CA LYS A 263 -5.94 17.84 -17.05
C LYS A 263 -6.24 18.96 -16.05
N PRO A 264 -6.62 18.64 -14.80
CA PRO A 264 -6.80 19.65 -13.77
C PRO A 264 -5.45 20.26 -13.38
N ASN A 265 -5.45 21.56 -13.07
CA ASN A 265 -4.25 22.26 -12.58
C ASN A 265 -3.87 21.86 -11.15
N ILE A 266 -4.84 21.38 -10.38
CA ILE A 266 -4.65 21.00 -8.97
C ILE A 266 -4.01 19.61 -8.84
N LYS A 267 -2.99 19.49 -7.99
CA LYS A 267 -2.30 18.22 -7.72
C LYS A 267 -3.05 17.41 -6.68
N LEU A 268 -2.97 16.07 -6.76
CA LEU A 268 -3.55 15.18 -5.75
C LEU A 268 -2.50 14.55 -4.85
N GLY A 269 -2.83 14.30 -3.59
CA GLY A 269 -1.99 13.56 -2.65
C GLY A 269 -2.72 12.40 -2.00
N ILE A 270 -1.94 11.42 -1.56
CA ILE A 270 -2.46 10.20 -0.94
C ILE A 270 -1.74 9.95 0.38
N ILE A 271 -2.49 9.92 1.47
CA ILE A 271 -2.03 9.43 2.77
C ILE A 271 -2.66 8.05 2.99
N PRO A 272 -1.86 6.96 2.91
CA PRO A 272 -2.37 5.60 3.03
C PRO A 272 -2.89 5.37 4.45
N ALA A 273 -4.19 5.08 4.52
CA ALA A 273 -4.90 4.70 5.72
C ALA A 273 -6.03 3.70 5.40
N GLY A 274 -5.90 2.94 4.31
CA GLY A 274 -6.84 1.92 3.88
C GLY A 274 -6.43 0.51 4.29
N SER A 275 -7.07 -0.49 3.67
CA SER A 275 -6.70 -1.92 3.86
C SER A 275 -5.85 -2.48 2.72
N THR A 276 -5.89 -1.84 1.55
CA THR A 276 -5.19 -2.26 0.34
C THR A 276 -4.13 -1.23 -0.04
N ASP A 277 -4.53 0.05 -0.15
CA ASP A 277 -3.66 1.18 -0.49
C ASP A 277 -2.86 0.93 -1.78
N CYS A 278 -3.55 0.36 -2.77
CA CYS A 278 -2.99 -0.05 -4.05
C CYS A 278 -2.41 1.13 -4.83
N VAL A 279 -3.15 2.25 -4.90
CA VAL A 279 -2.71 3.43 -5.64
C VAL A 279 -1.45 4.00 -5.02
N CYS A 280 -1.43 4.16 -3.69
CA CYS A 280 -0.25 4.65 -2.97
C CYS A 280 0.96 3.72 -3.15
N TYR A 281 0.74 2.40 -3.08
CA TYR A 281 1.81 1.43 -3.25
C TYR A 281 2.37 1.41 -4.69
N CYS A 282 1.53 1.45 -5.72
CA CYS A 282 1.99 1.49 -7.12
C CYS A 282 2.68 2.81 -7.50
N THR A 283 2.40 3.91 -6.80
CA THR A 283 3.01 5.22 -7.11
C THR A 283 4.25 5.51 -6.27
N THR A 284 4.32 5.04 -5.02
CA THR A 284 5.41 5.37 -4.08
C THR A 284 6.25 4.17 -3.66
N GLY A 285 5.77 2.94 -3.88
CA GLY A 285 6.44 1.70 -3.45
C GLY A 285 6.28 1.39 -1.97
N THR A 286 5.52 2.20 -1.23
CA THR A 286 5.31 2.06 0.22
C THR A 286 3.87 2.40 0.60
N ILE A 287 3.47 2.00 1.81
CA ILE A 287 2.18 2.36 2.42
C ILE A 287 2.41 3.13 3.74
N ASP A 288 3.58 3.77 3.86
CA ASP A 288 3.94 4.55 5.04
C ASP A 288 3.45 5.99 4.93
N ALA A 289 2.49 6.35 5.78
CA ALA A 289 1.88 7.67 5.81
C ALA A 289 2.87 8.84 6.04
N VAL A 290 3.99 8.60 6.74
CA VAL A 290 5.03 9.63 6.93
C VAL A 290 5.77 9.88 5.63
N THR A 291 6.14 8.82 4.91
CA THR A 291 6.79 8.92 3.59
C THR A 291 5.92 9.66 2.60
N SER A 292 4.62 9.33 2.52
CA SER A 292 3.68 10.05 1.64
C SER A 292 3.53 11.53 2.03
N ALA A 293 3.47 11.84 3.33
CA ALA A 293 3.42 13.23 3.79
C ALA A 293 4.68 14.02 3.40
N LEU A 294 5.86 13.40 3.47
CA LEU A 294 7.12 14.04 3.05
C LEU A 294 7.14 14.31 1.55
N GLN A 295 6.64 13.39 0.71
CA GLN A 295 6.52 13.60 -0.74
C GLN A 295 5.54 14.73 -1.10
N ILE A 296 4.46 14.87 -0.33
CA ILE A 296 3.56 16.03 -0.44
C ILE A 296 4.28 17.33 -0.07
N ILE A 297 5.05 17.33 1.02
CA ILE A 297 5.81 18.51 1.46
C ILE A 297 6.88 18.92 0.44
N THR A 298 7.56 17.96 -0.20
CA THR A 298 8.58 18.28 -1.21
C THR A 298 7.98 18.80 -2.51
N GLY A 299 6.70 18.52 -2.79
CA GLY A 299 5.96 19.09 -3.91
C GLY A 299 6.30 18.50 -5.28
N GLU A 300 6.90 17.30 -5.31
CA GLU A 300 7.31 16.64 -6.54
C GLU A 300 6.14 16.19 -7.42
N ASP A 301 6.39 16.07 -8.72
CA ASP A 301 5.38 15.79 -9.73
C ASP A 301 5.50 14.38 -10.29
N GLN A 302 4.50 13.55 -10.00
CA GLN A 302 4.31 12.27 -10.65
C GLN A 302 3.05 12.32 -11.52
N PRO A 303 3.18 12.34 -12.87
CA PRO A 303 2.04 12.21 -13.75
C PRO A 303 1.44 10.80 -13.63
N LEU A 304 0.12 10.73 -13.83
CA LEU A 304 -0.67 9.52 -13.74
C LEU A 304 -1.69 9.43 -14.88
N ASP A 305 -1.72 8.28 -15.54
CA ASP A 305 -2.73 7.89 -16.51
C ASP A 305 -4.04 7.53 -15.82
N ILE A 306 -5.15 7.92 -16.44
CA ILE A 306 -6.50 7.66 -15.91
C ILE A 306 -7.35 7.07 -17.03
N SER A 307 -8.13 6.05 -16.72
CA SER A 307 -9.02 5.39 -17.67
C SER A 307 -10.45 5.90 -17.51
N SER A 308 -11.09 6.38 -18.59
CA SER A 308 -12.53 6.65 -18.61
C SER A 308 -13.30 5.38 -18.96
N ILE A 309 -14.34 5.06 -18.21
CA ILE A 309 -15.27 3.97 -18.52
C ILE A 309 -16.62 4.56 -18.93
N ARG A 310 -17.06 4.22 -20.13
CA ARG A 310 -18.26 4.75 -20.76
C ARG A 310 -19.21 3.65 -21.21
N SER A 311 -20.50 3.96 -21.24
CA SER A 311 -21.49 3.18 -21.98
C SER A 311 -22.13 4.06 -23.04
N GLY A 312 -21.88 3.72 -24.31
CA GLY A 312 -22.19 4.61 -25.43
C GLY A 312 -21.54 5.99 -25.26
N ASN A 313 -22.37 7.02 -25.08
CA ASN A 313 -21.95 8.40 -24.88
C ASN A 313 -21.87 8.84 -23.41
N GLU A 314 -22.35 8.01 -22.49
CA GLU A 314 -22.37 8.33 -21.07
C GLU A 314 -21.06 7.93 -20.39
N LEU A 315 -20.45 8.86 -19.67
CA LEU A 315 -19.34 8.56 -18.76
C LEU A 315 -19.89 7.96 -17.46
N LEU A 316 -19.51 6.71 -17.17
CA LEU A 316 -19.92 6.02 -15.95
C LEU A 316 -18.98 6.36 -14.79
N ARG A 317 -17.66 6.32 -15.01
CA ARG A 317 -16.63 6.53 -13.98
C ARG A 317 -15.22 6.70 -14.58
N TYR A 318 -14.35 7.40 -13.87
CA TYR A 318 -12.89 7.35 -14.08
C TYR A 318 -12.23 6.32 -13.16
N SER A 319 -11.28 5.57 -13.70
CA SER A 319 -10.49 4.55 -13.01
C SER A 319 -9.01 4.88 -12.97
N VAL A 320 -8.41 4.64 -11.80
CA VAL A 320 -6.99 4.88 -11.49
C VAL A 320 -6.15 3.66 -11.81
N SER A 321 -6.64 2.47 -11.47
CA SER A 321 -5.80 1.26 -11.45
C SER A 321 -6.43 0.13 -12.23
N PHE A 322 -7.67 -0.23 -11.92
CA PHE A 322 -8.23 -1.53 -12.30
C PHE A 322 -9.68 -1.45 -12.76
N ALA A 323 -9.96 -2.09 -13.89
CA ALA A 323 -11.31 -2.41 -14.37
C ALA A 323 -11.39 -3.92 -14.68
N GLY A 324 -12.21 -4.67 -13.94
CA GLY A 324 -12.31 -6.13 -14.07
C GLY A 324 -13.75 -6.64 -14.22
N TYR A 325 -14.03 -7.34 -15.31
CA TYR A 325 -15.28 -8.05 -15.56
C TYR A 325 -15.18 -9.54 -15.20
N GLY A 326 -16.31 -10.18 -14.92
CA GLY A 326 -16.37 -11.61 -14.63
C GLY A 326 -16.00 -11.89 -13.18
N PHE A 327 -15.03 -12.81 -12.95
CA PHE A 327 -14.64 -13.26 -11.61
C PHE A 327 -14.47 -12.11 -10.60
N PHE A 328 -13.70 -11.06 -10.94
CA PHE A 328 -13.42 -9.95 -10.02
C PHE A 328 -14.66 -9.09 -9.75
N GLY A 329 -15.48 -8.83 -10.76
CA GLY A 329 -16.76 -8.13 -10.61
C GLY A 329 -17.73 -8.88 -9.71
N ASP A 330 -17.91 -10.18 -9.96
CA ASP A 330 -18.78 -11.06 -9.18
C ASP A 330 -18.32 -11.18 -7.72
N VAL A 331 -17.00 -11.24 -7.47
CA VAL A 331 -16.45 -11.29 -6.12
C VAL A 331 -16.78 -10.00 -5.36
N VAL A 332 -16.61 -8.83 -5.98
CA VAL A 332 -16.96 -7.56 -5.33
C VAL A 332 -18.47 -7.50 -5.08
N LYS A 333 -19.31 -7.81 -6.08
CA LYS A 333 -20.78 -7.82 -5.96
C LYS A 333 -21.30 -8.76 -4.88
N ASP A 334 -20.73 -9.96 -4.74
CA ASP A 334 -21.14 -10.86 -3.66
C ASP A 334 -20.62 -10.39 -2.29
N SER A 335 -19.42 -9.81 -2.24
CA SER A 335 -18.80 -9.35 -0.99
C SER A 335 -19.52 -8.18 -0.32
N GLU A 336 -20.32 -7.41 -1.07
CA GLU A 336 -21.16 -6.35 -0.55
C GLU A 336 -22.23 -6.87 0.42
N LYS A 337 -22.72 -8.11 0.21
CA LYS A 337 -23.66 -8.79 1.11
C LYS A 337 -23.01 -9.19 2.44
N LEU A 338 -21.68 -9.17 2.50
CA LEU A 338 -20.85 -9.63 3.61
C LEU A 338 -20.04 -8.50 4.25
N ARG A 339 -20.50 -7.23 4.14
CA ARG A 339 -19.81 -6.07 4.77
C ARG A 339 -19.51 -6.27 6.26
N TRP A 340 -20.37 -7.01 6.98
CA TRP A 340 -20.16 -7.35 8.39
C TRP A 340 -18.89 -8.16 8.66
N ALA A 341 -18.36 -8.91 7.67
CA ALA A 341 -17.17 -9.74 7.81
C ALA A 341 -15.85 -8.95 7.62
N GLY A 342 -15.93 -7.64 7.34
CA GLY A 342 -14.76 -6.80 7.07
C GLY A 342 -13.92 -7.34 5.92
N VAL A 343 -12.58 -7.27 6.02
CA VAL A 343 -11.66 -7.68 4.93
C VAL A 343 -11.82 -9.15 4.50
N LYS A 344 -12.27 -10.04 5.41
CA LYS A 344 -12.48 -11.47 5.10
C LYS A 344 -13.61 -11.71 4.09
N ARG A 345 -14.50 -10.72 3.86
CA ARG A 345 -15.58 -10.80 2.87
C ARG A 345 -15.10 -11.18 1.48
N TYR A 346 -13.92 -10.70 1.09
CA TYR A 346 -13.34 -10.97 -0.22
C TYR A 346 -12.85 -12.41 -0.34
N ASP A 347 -12.31 -13.00 0.74
CA ASP A 347 -11.83 -14.39 0.71
C ASP A 347 -13.02 -15.37 0.64
N ILE A 348 -14.10 -15.09 1.37
CA ILE A 348 -15.34 -15.88 1.35
C ILE A 348 -16.01 -15.81 -0.03
N SER A 349 -16.19 -14.59 -0.55
CA SER A 349 -16.80 -14.37 -1.86
C SER A 349 -15.93 -14.95 -2.98
N GLY A 350 -14.61 -14.74 -2.89
CA GLY A 350 -13.60 -15.32 -3.78
C GLY A 350 -13.72 -16.84 -3.87
N ALA A 351 -13.76 -17.54 -2.74
CA ALA A 351 -13.92 -19.00 -2.71
C ALA A 351 -15.26 -19.45 -3.34
N LYS A 352 -16.36 -18.76 -3.01
CA LYS A 352 -17.69 -19.08 -3.55
C LYS A 352 -17.77 -18.90 -5.07
N ILE A 353 -17.30 -17.77 -5.59
CA ILE A 353 -17.31 -17.47 -7.03
C ILE A 353 -16.33 -18.40 -7.76
N PHE A 354 -15.16 -18.68 -7.19
CA PHE A 354 -14.19 -19.63 -7.73
C PHE A 354 -14.79 -21.03 -7.88
N LEU A 355 -15.49 -21.53 -6.85
CA LEU A 355 -16.13 -22.86 -6.90
C LEU A 355 -17.24 -22.94 -7.95
N ALA A 356 -17.93 -21.82 -8.23
CA ALA A 356 -18.95 -21.75 -9.26
C ALA A 356 -18.37 -21.81 -10.69
N ASN A 357 -17.12 -21.39 -10.90
CA ASN A 357 -16.40 -21.42 -12.17
C ASN A 357 -17.23 -20.91 -13.36
N ARG A 358 -17.92 -19.78 -13.16
CA ARG A 358 -18.76 -19.18 -14.21
C ARG A 358 -17.91 -18.59 -15.33
N PHE A 359 -18.48 -18.57 -16.51
CA PHE A 359 -17.92 -17.88 -17.67
C PHE A 359 -19.00 -17.02 -18.31
N TYR A 360 -18.55 -16.04 -19.08
CA TYR A 360 -19.40 -15.06 -19.74
C TYR A 360 -19.00 -14.99 -21.22
N GLU A 361 -20.00 -15.09 -22.11
CA GLU A 361 -19.81 -14.96 -23.55
C GLU A 361 -19.85 -13.48 -23.94
N GLY A 362 -18.85 -13.04 -24.69
CA GLY A 362 -18.72 -11.65 -25.10
C GLY A 362 -17.84 -11.45 -26.33
N GLU A 363 -17.94 -10.27 -26.90
CA GLU A 363 -16.99 -9.71 -27.85
C GLU A 363 -16.14 -8.66 -27.13
N LEU A 364 -14.82 -8.78 -27.27
CA LEU A 364 -13.85 -7.83 -26.76
C LEU A 364 -13.08 -7.24 -27.94
N SER A 365 -13.21 -5.94 -28.14
CA SER A 365 -12.46 -5.19 -29.14
C SER A 365 -11.41 -4.32 -28.46
N TYR A 366 -10.22 -4.19 -29.01
CA TYR A 366 -9.15 -3.38 -28.42
C TYR A 366 -8.20 -2.78 -29.45
N LEU A 367 -7.56 -1.68 -29.06
CA LEU A 367 -6.63 -0.91 -29.89
C LEU A 367 -5.21 -1.03 -29.33
N ILE A 368 -4.36 -1.82 -29.98
CA ILE A 368 -2.97 -2.04 -29.57
C ILE A 368 -2.18 -0.71 -29.66
N SER A 369 -1.34 -0.46 -28.66
CA SER A 369 -0.47 0.72 -28.64
C SER A 369 0.71 0.53 -29.60
N SER A 370 0.79 1.30 -30.69
CA SER A 370 1.93 1.28 -31.61
C SER A 370 3.18 2.00 -31.08
N ASP A 371 2.98 2.93 -30.14
CA ASP A 371 3.98 3.79 -29.51
C ASP A 371 4.49 3.27 -28.15
N ALA A 372 3.91 2.19 -27.62
CA ALA A 372 4.30 1.67 -26.31
C ALA A 372 5.68 1.02 -26.36
N GLN A 373 6.52 1.34 -25.38
CA GLN A 373 7.79 0.66 -25.20
C GLN A 373 7.59 -0.61 -24.34
N GLY A 374 7.65 -1.75 -25.00
CA GLY A 374 7.62 -3.07 -24.36
C GLY A 374 6.24 -3.68 -24.17
N HIS A 375 6.25 -4.96 -23.84
CA HIS A 375 5.10 -5.82 -23.57
C HIS A 375 4.80 -5.86 -22.06
N PRO A 376 3.55 -6.13 -21.63
CA PRO A 376 3.22 -6.26 -20.20
C PRO A 376 3.97 -7.38 -19.47
N GLN A 377 4.50 -8.35 -20.23
CA GLN A 377 5.36 -9.43 -19.72
C GLN A 377 6.86 -9.09 -19.74
N ASP A 378 7.25 -7.96 -20.32
CA ASP A 378 8.64 -7.51 -20.26
C ASP A 378 8.93 -7.12 -18.82
N ASN A 379 10.02 -7.56 -18.22
CA ASN A 379 10.37 -7.25 -16.82
C ASN A 379 10.76 -5.76 -16.58
N ASN A 380 10.34 -4.84 -17.46
CA ASN A 380 10.58 -3.41 -17.36
C ASN A 380 9.56 -2.75 -16.41
N LYS A 381 9.96 -2.57 -15.15
CA LYS A 381 9.06 -2.02 -14.13
C LYS A 381 9.19 -0.50 -14.06
N CYS A 382 8.07 0.19 -13.90
CA CYS A 382 8.06 1.64 -13.70
C CYS A 382 8.69 2.05 -12.36
N ARG A 383 9.64 2.98 -12.39
CA ARG A 383 10.44 3.45 -11.24
C ARG A 383 10.58 4.97 -11.26
N ALA A 384 11.06 5.54 -10.16
CA ALA A 384 11.42 6.94 -10.08
C ALA A 384 12.37 7.34 -11.23
N GLY A 385 12.06 8.43 -11.93
CA GLY A 385 12.81 8.87 -13.11
C GLY A 385 12.60 8.02 -14.38
N CYS A 386 11.49 7.27 -14.48
CA CYS A 386 11.17 6.46 -15.65
C CYS A 386 11.11 7.29 -16.94
N SER A 387 11.96 6.97 -17.91
CA SER A 387 12.06 7.69 -19.19
C SER A 387 10.84 7.55 -20.11
N VAL A 388 10.03 6.49 -19.91
CA VAL A 388 8.78 6.28 -20.67
C VAL A 388 7.69 7.23 -20.15
N CYS A 389 7.60 7.36 -18.82
CA CYS A 389 6.64 8.22 -18.14
C CYS A 389 7.03 9.71 -18.23
N PHE A 390 8.33 9.99 -18.24
CA PHE A 390 8.91 11.33 -18.38
C PHE A 390 9.79 11.38 -19.63
N PRO A 391 9.20 11.42 -20.83
CA PRO A 391 10.00 11.56 -22.05
C PRO A 391 10.75 12.90 -22.02
N PRO A 392 11.99 12.96 -22.54
CA PRO A 392 12.75 14.20 -22.60
C PRO A 392 12.00 15.27 -23.43
N PRO A 393 12.17 16.56 -23.10
CA PRO A 393 11.41 17.67 -23.71
C PRO A 393 11.63 17.86 -25.23
N CYS A 394 12.51 17.06 -25.86
CA CYS A 394 12.83 17.14 -27.29
C CYS A 394 12.09 16.12 -28.17
N THR A 395 11.08 15.43 -27.63
CA THR A 395 10.12 14.70 -28.45
C THR A 395 8.82 15.48 -28.46
N THR A 396 8.46 16.06 -29.61
CA THR A 396 7.13 16.55 -29.94
C THR A 396 6.09 15.45 -29.70
N TYR A 397 5.60 15.36 -28.46
CA TYR A 397 4.39 14.62 -28.09
C TYR A 397 3.19 15.56 -27.89
N GLY A 398 3.35 16.85 -28.22
CA GLY A 398 2.24 17.70 -28.59
C GLY A 398 1.98 17.48 -30.08
N GLU A 399 0.75 17.10 -30.44
CA GLU A 399 0.29 16.86 -31.81
C GLU A 399 0.87 15.60 -32.50
N LEU A 400 0.87 14.45 -31.84
CA LEU A 400 0.81 13.19 -32.59
C LEU A 400 -0.66 12.88 -32.85
N LEU A 401 -1.14 13.27 -34.04
CA LEU A 401 -2.08 12.40 -34.75
C LEU A 401 -1.46 10.99 -34.73
N PRO A 402 -2.17 9.94 -34.27
CA PRO A 402 -1.55 8.64 -34.05
C PRO A 402 -0.86 8.16 -35.33
N ALA A 403 0.48 8.09 -35.29
CA ALA A 403 1.25 7.40 -36.30
C ALA A 403 0.79 5.94 -36.29
N GLU A 404 0.10 5.55 -37.36
CA GLU A 404 -0.36 4.21 -37.72
C GLU A 404 -0.71 3.32 -36.51
N THR A 405 -1.93 3.47 -36.02
CA THR A 405 -2.53 2.45 -35.15
C THR A 405 -2.61 1.14 -35.93
N CYS A 406 -2.06 0.07 -35.36
CA CYS A 406 -2.46 -1.28 -35.77
C CYS A 406 -3.96 -1.35 -35.45
N GLY A 407 -4.81 -1.47 -36.47
CA GLY A 407 -6.26 -1.25 -36.36
C GLY A 407 -6.94 -2.03 -35.21
N TRP A 408 -8.23 -1.76 -34.99
CA TRP A 408 -9.00 -2.46 -33.95
C TRP A 408 -8.93 -3.98 -34.14
N HIS A 409 -8.58 -4.68 -33.07
CA HIS A 409 -8.63 -6.14 -32.99
C HIS A 409 -9.90 -6.53 -32.25
N SER A 410 -10.55 -7.63 -32.65
CA SER A 410 -11.71 -8.19 -31.95
C SER A 410 -11.48 -9.66 -31.64
N ILE A 411 -11.79 -10.07 -30.42
CA ILE A 411 -11.86 -11.46 -30.01
C ILE A 411 -13.24 -11.75 -29.41
N THR A 412 -13.84 -12.86 -29.85
CA THR A 412 -15.11 -13.36 -29.30
C THR A 412 -14.85 -14.67 -28.57
N GLY A 413 -15.52 -14.88 -27.45
CA GLY A 413 -15.39 -16.14 -26.75
C GLY A 413 -16.01 -16.17 -25.35
N ARG A 414 -15.65 -17.23 -24.63
CA ARG A 414 -16.04 -17.47 -23.23
C ARG A 414 -14.92 -17.02 -22.30
N PHE A 415 -15.20 -16.06 -21.44
CA PHE A 415 -14.24 -15.46 -20.53
C PHE A 415 -14.59 -15.76 -19.08
N ILE A 416 -13.60 -16.10 -18.25
CA ILE A 416 -13.74 -16.10 -16.79
C ILE A 416 -13.54 -14.67 -16.27
N SER A 417 -12.58 -13.94 -16.82
CA SER A 417 -12.31 -12.55 -16.46
C SER A 417 -11.68 -11.76 -17.61
N VAL A 418 -12.09 -10.51 -17.75
CA VAL A 418 -11.44 -9.50 -18.60
C VAL A 418 -10.94 -8.41 -17.65
N MET A 419 -9.65 -8.10 -17.69
CA MET A 419 -9.00 -7.18 -16.74
C MET A 419 -8.24 -6.11 -17.50
N GLY A 420 -8.50 -4.85 -17.21
CA GLY A 420 -7.65 -3.72 -17.60
C GLY A 420 -6.90 -3.18 -16.38
N ALA A 421 -5.57 -3.13 -16.47
CA ALA A 421 -4.68 -2.58 -15.44
C ALA A 421 -3.95 -1.34 -15.95
N THR A 422 -4.37 -0.15 -15.53
CA THR A 422 -3.76 1.15 -15.90
C THR A 422 -2.41 1.35 -15.20
N ASN A 423 -2.20 0.66 -14.08
CA ASN A 423 -0.94 0.62 -13.35
C ASN A 423 -0.71 -0.79 -12.82
N CYS A 424 0.31 -0.96 -11.98
CA CYS A 424 0.73 -2.27 -11.52
C CYS A 424 -0.35 -3.10 -10.80
N CYS A 425 -1.33 -2.45 -10.17
CA CYS A 425 -2.34 -3.06 -9.30
C CYS A 425 -1.73 -3.88 -8.15
N ALA A 426 -0.47 -3.60 -7.77
CA ALA A 426 0.23 -4.32 -6.71
C ALA A 426 -0.27 -3.91 -5.32
N ASN A 427 -0.42 -4.92 -4.46
CA ASN A 427 -0.89 -4.74 -3.10
C ASN A 427 -0.45 -5.93 -2.23
N LYS A 428 -0.84 -5.93 -0.95
CA LYS A 428 -0.43 -6.99 0.00
C LYS A 428 -0.88 -8.41 -0.41
N LYS A 429 -1.99 -8.56 -1.14
CA LYS A 429 -2.48 -9.87 -1.62
C LYS A 429 -1.88 -10.29 -2.95
N SER A 430 -1.44 -9.35 -3.78
CA SER A 430 -0.75 -9.58 -5.04
C SER A 430 0.47 -8.66 -5.12
N PRO A 431 1.63 -9.08 -4.59
CA PRO A 431 2.79 -8.20 -4.41
C PRO A 431 3.41 -7.69 -5.70
N GLU A 432 3.32 -8.47 -6.78
CA GLU A 432 3.75 -8.04 -8.12
C GLU A 432 2.61 -7.36 -8.89
N GLY A 433 1.37 -7.51 -8.44
CA GLY A 433 0.19 -6.93 -9.06
C GLY A 433 -0.32 -7.69 -10.28
N ILE A 434 -1.33 -7.12 -10.94
CA ILE A 434 -1.97 -7.71 -12.12
C ILE A 434 -1.11 -7.47 -13.36
N SER A 435 -0.49 -6.29 -13.47
CA SER A 435 0.48 -6.01 -14.54
C SER A 435 1.77 -5.42 -13.96
N PRO A 436 2.75 -6.24 -13.56
CA PRO A 436 3.96 -5.78 -12.87
C PRO A 436 4.78 -4.73 -13.63
N SER A 437 4.61 -4.67 -14.95
CA SER A 437 5.35 -3.83 -15.89
C SER A 437 4.49 -2.73 -16.51
N ALA A 438 3.30 -2.49 -15.97
CA ALA A 438 2.51 -1.32 -16.30
C ALA A 438 3.23 -0.05 -15.83
N HIS A 439 3.21 0.97 -16.69
CA HIS A 439 3.75 2.28 -16.40
C HIS A 439 2.68 3.18 -15.78
N LEU A 440 3.11 4.29 -15.17
CA LEU A 440 2.18 5.23 -14.54
C LEU A 440 1.66 6.29 -15.52
N ALA A 441 2.33 6.51 -16.66
CA ALA A 441 2.19 7.74 -17.46
C ALA A 441 2.54 7.58 -18.97
N ASP A 442 2.43 6.36 -19.51
CA ASP A 442 2.73 6.03 -20.91
C ASP A 442 1.49 6.11 -21.83
N GLY A 443 0.31 6.33 -21.24
CA GLY A 443 -0.97 6.39 -21.92
C GLY A 443 -1.51 5.02 -22.28
N CYS A 444 -1.13 3.96 -21.57
CA CYS A 444 -1.53 2.59 -21.88
C CYS A 444 -2.32 1.93 -20.73
N ILE A 445 -3.07 0.89 -21.08
CA ILE A 445 -3.70 -0.04 -20.14
C ILE A 445 -3.33 -1.46 -20.56
N ASP A 446 -2.92 -2.26 -19.59
CA ASP A 446 -2.57 -3.66 -19.84
C ASP A 446 -3.83 -4.51 -19.70
N LEU A 447 -4.30 -5.04 -20.82
CA LEU A 447 -5.49 -5.87 -20.97
C LEU A 447 -5.10 -7.34 -20.79
N VAL A 448 -5.52 -7.96 -19.68
CA VAL A 448 -5.32 -9.37 -19.36
C VAL A 448 -6.66 -10.10 -19.47
N VAL A 449 -6.76 -11.02 -20.43
CA VAL A 449 -7.97 -11.76 -20.77
C VAL A 449 -7.79 -13.21 -20.38
N VAL A 450 -8.68 -13.73 -19.54
CA VAL A 450 -8.64 -15.13 -19.09
C VAL A 450 -9.82 -15.87 -19.71
N ARG A 451 -9.52 -16.76 -20.66
CA ARG A 451 -10.52 -17.62 -21.30
C ARG A 451 -11.02 -18.70 -20.34
N HIS A 452 -12.21 -19.21 -20.62
CA HIS A 452 -12.80 -20.29 -19.84
C HIS A 452 -11.90 -21.52 -19.81
N THR A 453 -11.60 -21.98 -18.60
CA THR A 453 -10.74 -23.12 -18.34
C THR A 453 -11.24 -23.92 -17.12
N SER A 454 -10.61 -25.06 -16.85
CA SER A 454 -10.95 -25.89 -15.69
C SER A 454 -10.59 -25.21 -14.37
N ARG A 455 -11.33 -25.52 -13.30
CA ARG A 455 -11.07 -25.02 -11.93
C ARG A 455 -9.62 -25.20 -11.48
N ALA A 456 -9.00 -26.34 -11.80
CA ALA A 456 -7.62 -26.62 -11.41
C ALA A 456 -6.61 -25.68 -12.10
N ARG A 457 -6.81 -25.43 -13.40
CA ARG A 457 -5.98 -24.50 -14.18
C ARG A 457 -6.18 -23.06 -13.71
N TYR A 458 -7.43 -22.66 -13.47
CA TYR A 458 -7.72 -21.32 -12.95
C TYR A 458 -7.19 -21.10 -11.53
N LEU A 459 -7.24 -22.12 -10.67
CA LEU A 459 -6.61 -22.06 -9.33
C LEU A 459 -5.11 -21.86 -9.42
N HIS A 460 -4.43 -22.56 -10.34
CA HIS A 460 -3.00 -22.39 -10.56
C HIS A 460 -2.68 -20.95 -10.98
N HIS A 461 -3.46 -20.38 -11.92
CA HIS A 461 -3.35 -18.98 -12.30
C HIS A 461 -3.56 -18.02 -11.11
N MET A 462 -4.59 -18.23 -10.28
CA MET A 462 -4.84 -17.43 -9.07
C MET A 462 -3.73 -17.55 -8.01
N ILE A 463 -3.13 -18.74 -7.84
CA ILE A 463 -1.98 -18.93 -6.95
C ILE A 463 -0.76 -18.16 -7.45
N ARG A 464 -0.51 -18.15 -8.77
CA ARG A 464 0.58 -17.35 -9.36
C ARG A 464 0.33 -15.84 -9.17
N LEU A 465 -0.90 -15.38 -9.41
CA LEU A 465 -1.31 -13.98 -9.22
C LEU A 465 -1.17 -13.50 -7.77
N ALA A 466 -1.50 -14.35 -6.79
CA ALA A 466 -1.31 -14.05 -5.37
C ALA A 466 0.17 -14.15 -4.92
N GLY A 467 1.00 -14.81 -5.73
CA GLY A 467 2.43 -15.03 -5.49
C GLY A 467 3.30 -13.99 -6.18
N ARG A 468 4.51 -14.42 -6.55
CA ARG A 468 5.47 -13.64 -7.36
C ARG A 468 5.81 -14.33 -8.68
N ALA A 469 5.12 -15.42 -9.00
CA ALA A 469 5.30 -16.14 -10.24
C ALA A 469 4.53 -15.43 -11.35
N ASP A 470 4.98 -15.57 -12.60
CA ASP A 470 4.27 -15.02 -13.74
C ASP A 470 2.91 -15.71 -13.92
N HIS A 471 1.85 -14.96 -13.69
CA HIS A 471 0.47 -15.41 -13.83
C HIS A 471 -0.05 -15.29 -15.26
N MET A 472 0.66 -14.60 -16.14
CA MET A 472 0.32 -14.40 -17.55
C MET A 472 0.79 -15.56 -18.44
N ASP A 473 1.73 -16.38 -17.97
CA ASP A 473 2.27 -17.54 -18.69
C ASP A 473 1.32 -18.76 -18.65
N PHE A 474 0.20 -18.67 -19.37
CA PHE A 474 -0.75 -19.76 -19.61
C PHE A 474 -1.39 -19.62 -21.00
N ASP A 475 -1.64 -20.76 -21.68
CA ASP A 475 -2.31 -20.81 -23.00
C ASP A 475 -3.74 -20.24 -23.06
N PHE A 476 -4.39 -20.05 -21.89
CA PHE A 476 -5.74 -19.51 -21.76
C PHE A 476 -5.74 -18.05 -21.28
N VAL A 477 -4.56 -17.45 -21.16
CA VAL A 477 -4.37 -16.04 -20.77
C VAL A 477 -3.77 -15.29 -21.94
N GLU A 478 -4.49 -14.28 -22.42
CA GLU A 478 -4.02 -13.35 -23.45
C GLU A 478 -3.72 -12.00 -22.80
N VAL A 479 -2.62 -11.36 -23.20
CA VAL A 479 -2.18 -10.10 -22.62
C VAL A 479 -1.81 -9.12 -23.73
N HIS A 480 -2.37 -7.92 -23.67
CA HIS A 480 -2.16 -6.88 -24.66
C HIS A 480 -1.98 -5.52 -23.99
N ARG A 481 -1.00 -4.73 -24.47
CA ARG A 481 -0.88 -3.32 -24.11
C ARG A 481 -1.68 -2.47 -25.09
N VAL A 482 -2.72 -1.80 -24.60
CA VAL A 482 -3.73 -1.14 -25.44
C VAL A 482 -3.95 0.31 -25.01
N LYS A 483 -4.48 1.14 -25.91
CA LYS A 483 -4.94 2.51 -25.61
C LYS A 483 -6.42 2.53 -25.21
N GLU A 484 -7.19 1.64 -25.83
CA GLU A 484 -8.64 1.53 -25.66
C GLU A 484 -9.08 0.07 -25.78
N PHE A 485 -10.16 -0.29 -25.08
CA PHE A 485 -10.88 -1.54 -25.32
C PHE A 485 -12.38 -1.36 -25.06
N SER A 486 -13.20 -2.17 -25.72
CA SER A 486 -14.63 -2.28 -25.46
C SER A 486 -15.03 -3.73 -25.31
N PHE A 487 -15.90 -3.99 -24.33
CA PHE A 487 -16.47 -5.31 -24.12
C PHE A 487 -17.98 -5.24 -24.29
N ARG A 488 -18.56 -6.22 -24.99
CA ARG A 488 -20.00 -6.39 -25.16
C ARG A 488 -20.38 -7.84 -24.85
N PRO A 489 -21.34 -8.09 -23.95
CA PRO A 489 -21.85 -9.45 -23.77
C PRO A 489 -22.60 -9.91 -25.04
N VAL A 490 -22.48 -11.18 -25.40
CA VAL A 490 -23.27 -11.75 -26.50
C VAL A 490 -24.70 -11.96 -26.00
N SER A 491 -25.66 -11.25 -26.60
CA SER A 491 -27.08 -11.55 -26.45
C SER A 491 -27.46 -12.71 -27.38
N ARG A 492 -27.98 -13.80 -26.83
CA ARG A 492 -28.69 -14.79 -27.65
C ARG A 492 -30.06 -14.20 -28.01
N VAL A 493 -30.09 -13.42 -29.09
CA VAL A 493 -31.34 -13.22 -29.82
C VAL A 493 -31.48 -14.43 -30.72
N ASP A 494 -32.58 -15.16 -30.57
CA ASP A 494 -32.88 -16.39 -31.29
C ASP A 494 -32.67 -16.21 -32.80
N SER A 495 -31.58 -16.77 -33.31
CA SER A 495 -31.42 -17.07 -34.73
C SER A 495 -32.33 -18.27 -35.06
N GLU A 496 -33.64 -18.04 -35.05
CA GLU A 496 -34.69 -18.96 -35.54
C GLU A 496 -35.69 -18.24 -36.47
N ASN A 497 -35.32 -17.10 -37.08
CA ASN A 497 -36.18 -16.43 -38.06
C ASN A 497 -35.42 -16.06 -39.35
N ASP A 498 -34.69 -17.02 -39.92
CA ASP A 498 -34.23 -16.88 -41.31
C ASP A 498 -34.18 -18.24 -42.05
N GLU A 499 -35.26 -19.02 -41.91
CA GLU A 499 -35.64 -20.03 -42.92
C GLU A 499 -37.17 -20.06 -43.05
N LEU A 500 -37.72 -19.11 -43.81
CA LEU A 500 -39.07 -19.27 -44.36
C LEU A 500 -39.06 -18.98 -45.85
N CYS A 501 -38.66 -19.99 -46.63
CA CYS A 501 -39.10 -20.15 -48.00
C CYS A 501 -39.24 -21.63 -48.34
N THR A 502 -40.46 -21.98 -48.77
CA THR A 502 -40.90 -23.18 -49.50
C THR A 502 -41.57 -24.32 -48.72
N ALA A 503 -42.71 -24.73 -49.31
CA ALA A 503 -43.48 -25.96 -49.15
C ALA A 503 -44.70 -25.96 -48.19
N SER A 504 -45.83 -25.81 -48.87
CA SER A 504 -47.24 -25.92 -48.53
C SER A 504 -47.75 -27.34 -48.17
N HIS A 505 -48.95 -27.35 -47.54
CA HIS A 505 -49.94 -28.45 -47.32
C HIS A 505 -49.61 -29.41 -46.15
N SER A 506 -50.48 -29.71 -45.17
CA SER A 506 -51.93 -29.87 -45.15
C SER A 506 -52.44 -30.14 -43.70
N SER A 507 -53.73 -29.89 -43.50
CA SER A 507 -54.58 -29.97 -42.30
C SER A 507 -54.70 -31.34 -41.60
N VAL A 508 -55.13 -31.37 -40.31
CA VAL A 508 -56.36 -32.06 -39.80
C VAL A 508 -56.45 -32.13 -38.25
N THR A 509 -57.54 -31.54 -37.73
CA THR A 509 -58.45 -31.80 -36.57
C THR A 509 -58.01 -31.96 -35.10
N ALA A 510 -58.90 -31.40 -34.26
CA ALA A 510 -59.03 -31.42 -32.80
C ALA A 510 -59.43 -32.78 -32.20
N ASP A 511 -59.09 -33.01 -30.92
CA ASP A 511 -60.08 -33.13 -29.81
C ASP A 511 -59.46 -33.70 -28.51
N HIS A 512 -60.17 -33.41 -27.40
CA HIS A 512 -60.20 -34.04 -26.08
C HIS A 512 -59.41 -33.43 -24.89
N GLU A 513 -60.15 -32.61 -24.13
CA GLU A 513 -59.97 -32.41 -22.69
C GLU A 513 -60.29 -33.70 -21.89
N ARG A 514 -59.46 -34.03 -20.88
CA ARG A 514 -59.91 -34.26 -19.50
C ARG A 514 -58.76 -34.43 -18.49
N ASN A 515 -59.00 -33.79 -17.34
CA ASN A 515 -58.20 -33.64 -16.11
C ASN A 515 -57.62 -34.93 -15.49
N LEU A 516 -56.46 -34.84 -14.82
CA LEU A 516 -56.33 -34.88 -13.34
C LEU A 516 -54.86 -34.89 -12.83
N ASN A 517 -54.59 -33.94 -11.92
CA ASN A 517 -53.70 -33.98 -10.75
C ASN A 517 -52.16 -33.81 -10.85
N ILE A 518 -51.76 -32.54 -10.74
CA ILE A 518 -50.97 -31.94 -9.63
C ILE A 518 -49.74 -32.75 -9.15
N THR A 519 -48.57 -32.32 -9.63
CA THR A 519 -47.41 -32.10 -8.75
C THR A 519 -46.79 -30.74 -9.10
N HIS A 520 -46.89 -29.79 -8.16
CA HIS A 520 -46.26 -28.47 -8.28
C HIS A 520 -44.73 -28.60 -8.16
N ASN A 521 -44.07 -28.98 -9.25
CA ASN A 521 -42.68 -28.63 -9.45
C ASN A 521 -42.65 -27.21 -10.02
N ARG A 522 -42.35 -26.26 -9.14
CA ARG A 522 -42.14 -24.84 -9.44
C ARG A 522 -40.90 -24.73 -10.34
N THR A 523 -41.09 -24.91 -11.64
CA THR A 523 -40.11 -24.59 -12.68
C THR A 523 -39.76 -23.12 -12.54
N LYS A 524 -38.47 -22.84 -12.29
CA LYS A 524 -37.94 -21.47 -12.34
C LYS A 524 -38.18 -20.92 -13.75
N PRO A 525 -38.63 -19.66 -13.89
CA PRO A 525 -38.86 -19.06 -15.20
C PRO A 525 -37.56 -19.02 -16.02
N GLN A 526 -37.70 -19.26 -17.32
CA GLN A 526 -36.65 -19.36 -18.32
C GLN A 526 -35.67 -18.17 -18.31
N GLY A 527 -34.40 -18.54 -18.21
CA GLY A 527 -33.15 -17.83 -18.54
C GLY A 527 -33.18 -16.36 -18.94
N GLN A 528 -33.10 -15.45 -17.97
CA GLN A 528 -32.38 -14.19 -18.21
C GLN A 528 -30.91 -14.52 -18.52
N LEU A 529 -30.38 -13.97 -19.62
CA LEU A 529 -28.96 -13.99 -19.94
C LEU A 529 -28.17 -13.45 -18.74
N GLN A 530 -27.44 -14.33 -18.04
CA GLN A 530 -26.68 -13.96 -16.85
C GLN A 530 -25.38 -13.29 -17.27
N HIS A 531 -25.37 -11.95 -17.26
CA HIS A 531 -24.16 -11.14 -17.39
C HIS A 531 -23.49 -10.94 -16.02
N SER A 532 -22.17 -10.73 -16.03
CA SER A 532 -21.42 -10.25 -14.86
C SER A 532 -21.48 -8.72 -14.77
N VAL A 533 -20.77 -8.17 -13.78
CA VAL A 533 -20.58 -6.74 -13.55
C VAL A 533 -19.11 -6.38 -13.63
N TRP A 534 -18.80 -5.08 -13.68
CA TRP A 534 -17.45 -4.58 -13.60
C TRP A 534 -17.09 -4.17 -12.17
N ASN A 535 -15.90 -4.57 -11.72
CA ASN A 535 -15.20 -4.00 -10.57
C ASN A 535 -14.22 -2.93 -11.07
N VAL A 536 -14.47 -1.67 -10.72
CA VAL A 536 -13.66 -0.52 -11.07
C VAL A 536 -13.08 0.11 -9.80
N ASP A 537 -11.81 -0.12 -9.53
CA ASP A 537 -11.10 0.32 -8.31
C ASP A 537 -11.84 0.00 -6.99
N GLY A 538 -12.61 -1.09 -6.96
CA GLY A 538 -13.42 -1.51 -5.82
C GLY A 538 -14.90 -1.12 -5.88
N GLU A 539 -15.30 -0.30 -6.85
CA GLU A 539 -16.69 0.11 -7.09
C GLU A 539 -17.35 -0.76 -8.17
N ILE A 540 -18.66 -0.97 -8.05
CA ILE A 540 -19.43 -1.80 -9.00
C ILE A 540 -20.00 -0.91 -10.11
N ILE A 541 -19.93 -1.40 -11.35
CA ILE A 541 -20.71 -0.90 -12.48
C ILE A 541 -21.55 -2.08 -13.01
N ASP A 542 -22.87 -1.95 -12.95
CA ASP A 542 -23.81 -2.99 -13.39
C ASP A 542 -23.97 -3.06 -14.91
N GLU A 543 -23.66 -1.98 -15.63
CA GLU A 543 -23.67 -1.95 -17.10
C GLU A 543 -22.60 -2.90 -17.66
N PRO A 544 -22.98 -4.02 -18.33
CA PRO A 544 -22.03 -5.01 -18.78
C PRO A 544 -21.26 -4.55 -20.03
N ALA A 545 -21.88 -3.73 -20.89
CA ALA A 545 -21.25 -3.26 -22.12
C ALA A 545 -20.53 -1.92 -21.87
N VAL A 546 -19.21 -1.94 -21.92
CA VAL A 546 -18.40 -0.74 -21.62
C VAL A 546 -17.35 -0.49 -22.69
N HIS A 547 -17.00 0.78 -22.86
CA HIS A 547 -15.82 1.26 -23.57
C HIS A 547 -14.87 1.91 -22.56
N VAL A 548 -13.62 1.48 -22.56
CA VAL A 548 -12.56 1.94 -21.68
C VAL A 548 -11.47 2.59 -22.53
N ARG A 549 -11.11 3.83 -22.19
CA ARG A 549 -10.08 4.61 -22.87
C ARG A 549 -9.12 5.23 -21.87
N VAL A 550 -7.83 5.10 -22.12
CA VAL A 550 -6.77 5.69 -21.29
C VAL A 550 -6.50 7.12 -21.71
N HIS A 551 -6.34 7.99 -20.74
CA HIS A 551 -5.96 9.39 -20.90
C HIS A 551 -4.58 9.60 -20.32
N ARG A 552 -3.62 9.87 -21.21
CA ARG A 552 -2.21 9.96 -20.87
C ARG A 552 -1.95 11.15 -19.93
N GLN A 553 -1.34 10.89 -18.78
CA GLN A 553 -0.90 11.89 -17.80
C GLN A 553 -2.00 12.87 -17.36
N LEU A 554 -3.25 12.39 -17.32
CA LEU A 554 -4.43 13.21 -17.07
C LEU A 554 -4.38 13.89 -15.69
N VAL A 555 -3.72 13.29 -14.70
CA VAL A 555 -3.60 13.86 -13.35
C VAL A 555 -2.15 13.89 -12.89
N THR A 556 -1.82 14.84 -12.01
CA THR A 556 -0.52 14.91 -11.33
C THR A 556 -0.67 14.60 -9.85
N LEU A 557 0.18 13.71 -9.34
CA LEU A 557 0.31 13.38 -7.93
C LEU A 557 1.52 14.05 -7.28
N PHE A 558 1.39 14.34 -5.99
CA PHE A 558 2.53 14.55 -5.11
C PHE A 558 3.21 13.21 -4.78
N ALA A 559 4.13 12.76 -5.64
CA ALA A 559 4.91 11.55 -5.45
C ALA A 559 6.23 11.61 -6.24
N HIS A 560 7.21 10.80 -5.82
CA HIS A 560 8.51 10.67 -6.51
C HIS A 560 8.55 9.52 -7.55
N GLY A 561 7.62 8.56 -7.43
CA GLY A 561 7.75 7.25 -8.07
C GLY A 561 8.42 6.21 -7.16
N ILE A 562 8.48 4.96 -7.62
CA ILE A 562 9.08 3.84 -6.88
C ILE A 562 10.61 3.88 -7.00
N GLU A 563 11.33 4.12 -5.91
CA GLU A 563 12.80 4.12 -5.91
C GLU A 563 13.39 2.69 -6.01
N GLU A 564 14.44 2.53 -6.84
CA GLU A 564 15.22 1.28 -6.88
C GLU A 564 16.27 1.25 -5.74
N CYS A 565 16.17 0.26 -4.85
CA CYS A 565 17.17 0.04 -3.79
C CYS A 565 18.60 -0.21 -4.29
N ASP A 566 18.77 -0.59 -5.57
CA ASP A 566 20.05 -1.04 -6.15
C ASP A 566 20.86 0.06 -6.86
N LYS A 567 20.27 1.24 -7.14
CA LYS A 567 20.98 2.37 -7.80
C LYS A 567 21.63 3.38 -6.86
N MET A 568 21.63 3.15 -5.54
CA MET A 568 22.50 3.89 -4.60
C MET A 568 23.96 3.37 -4.65
N ARG A 569 24.61 3.44 -5.81
CA ARG A 569 26.04 3.15 -5.98
C ARG A 569 26.95 4.25 -5.41
N THR A 570 26.39 5.37 -4.94
CA THR A 570 27.10 6.50 -4.32
C THR A 570 27.16 6.43 -2.78
N CYS A 571 26.74 5.33 -2.17
CA CYS A 571 26.76 5.19 -0.72
C CYS A 571 28.17 5.03 -0.13
N SER A 572 28.44 5.77 0.95
CA SER A 572 29.70 5.75 1.72
C SER A 572 30.11 4.33 2.18
N PRO A 573 31.41 4.04 2.36
CA PRO A 573 31.95 2.73 2.79
C PRO A 573 31.24 2.08 3.99
N LEU A 574 30.79 2.89 4.96
CA LEU A 574 30.00 2.46 6.14
C LEU A 574 28.70 1.73 5.75
N ILE A 575 28.07 2.10 4.65
CA ILE A 575 26.82 1.49 4.17
C ILE A 575 27.11 0.17 3.46
N ARG A 576 28.26 0.04 2.78
CA ARG A 576 28.69 -1.22 2.15
C ARG A 576 28.97 -2.29 3.19
N PHE A 577 29.58 -1.88 4.30
CA PHE A 577 29.82 -2.68 5.50
C PHE A 577 28.51 -3.17 6.15
N LEU A 578 27.58 -2.24 6.44
CA LEU A 578 26.28 -2.57 7.04
C LEU A 578 25.40 -3.45 6.14
N ARG A 579 25.50 -3.31 4.80
CA ARG A 579 24.76 -4.16 3.84
C ARG A 579 25.37 -5.57 3.68
N LYS A 580 26.69 -5.73 3.70
CA LYS A 580 27.34 -7.06 3.73
C LYS A 580 26.93 -7.83 4.98
N TRP A 581 26.95 -7.17 6.14
CA TRP A 581 26.47 -7.70 7.42
C TRP A 581 25.00 -8.15 7.39
N GLN A 582 24.12 -7.38 6.73
CA GLN A 582 22.69 -7.71 6.64
C GLN A 582 22.39 -8.87 5.66
N LYS A 583 23.22 -9.09 4.64
CA LYS A 583 23.04 -10.15 3.64
C LYS A 583 23.37 -11.53 4.22
N GLN A 584 24.31 -11.60 5.17
CA GLN A 584 24.64 -12.82 5.92
C GLN A 584 23.48 -13.29 6.83
N GLN A 585 22.67 -12.35 7.35
CA GLN A 585 21.56 -12.67 8.28
C GLN A 585 20.29 -13.26 7.63
N LYS A 586 20.07 -13.05 6.32
CA LYS A 586 18.86 -13.58 5.64
C LYS A 586 18.90 -15.09 5.45
N THR A 587 20.10 -15.67 5.40
CA THR A 587 20.32 -17.12 5.28
C THR A 587 19.94 -17.87 6.57
N ASP A 588 20.25 -17.29 7.74
CA ASP A 588 20.09 -17.98 9.03
C ASP A 588 18.69 -17.80 9.67
N PHE A 589 17.96 -16.74 9.31
CA PHE A 589 16.58 -16.53 9.78
C PHE A 589 15.61 -17.64 9.33
N SER A 590 15.90 -18.29 8.20
CA SER A 590 15.12 -19.42 7.67
C SER A 590 15.29 -20.70 8.49
N ILE A 591 16.41 -20.84 9.19
CA ILE A 591 16.74 -21.96 10.08
C ILE A 591 16.05 -21.74 11.43
N PHE A 592 16.07 -20.51 11.94
CA PHE A 592 15.48 -20.13 13.22
C PHE A 592 13.94 -20.27 13.26
N GLU A 593 13.24 -19.95 12.16
CA GLU A 593 11.78 -20.15 12.08
C GLU A 593 11.35 -21.62 12.13
N LYS A 594 12.21 -22.54 11.67
CA LYS A 594 11.94 -23.98 11.71
C LYS A 594 12.11 -24.54 13.12
N GLU A 595 13.09 -24.06 13.88
CA GLU A 595 13.33 -24.53 15.26
C GLU A 595 12.32 -23.93 16.25
N ALA A 596 11.94 -22.66 16.11
CA ALA A 596 10.93 -22.02 16.95
C ALA A 596 9.54 -22.69 16.83
N LYS A 597 9.21 -23.27 15.67
CA LYS A 597 7.97 -24.06 15.47
C LYS A 597 8.04 -25.44 16.15
N LYS A 598 9.23 -26.02 16.32
CA LYS A 598 9.44 -27.31 17.00
C LYS A 598 9.28 -27.16 18.51
N SER A 599 9.92 -26.15 19.11
CA SER A 599 9.83 -25.83 20.54
C SER A 599 8.39 -25.50 21.01
N LYS A 600 7.62 -24.73 20.23
CA LYS A 600 6.20 -24.46 20.55
C LYS A 600 5.31 -25.71 20.55
N LYS A 601 5.70 -26.77 19.83
CA LYS A 601 4.96 -28.03 19.77
C LYS A 601 5.22 -28.91 20.98
N GLU A 602 6.43 -28.84 21.55
CA GLU A 602 6.82 -29.53 22.78
C GLU A 602 6.20 -28.87 24.01
N GLN A 603 6.23 -27.54 24.10
CA GLN A 603 5.65 -26.82 25.24
C GLN A 603 4.12 -27.02 25.36
N LYS A 604 3.44 -27.17 24.21
CA LYS A 604 2.00 -27.49 24.17
C LYS A 604 1.69 -28.91 24.67
N ARG A 605 2.63 -29.87 24.54
CA ARG A 605 2.48 -31.22 25.09
C ARG A 605 2.66 -31.22 26.61
N GLU A 606 3.60 -30.43 27.15
CA GLU A 606 3.83 -30.32 28.59
C GLU A 606 2.65 -29.67 29.33
N ASP A 607 2.08 -28.59 28.80
CA ASP A 607 0.91 -27.91 29.39
C ASP A 607 -0.33 -28.82 29.43
N THR A 608 -0.48 -29.68 28.42
CA THR A 608 -1.58 -30.65 28.38
C THR A 608 -1.42 -31.70 29.47
N THR A 609 -0.19 -32.14 29.75
CA THR A 609 0.14 -33.14 30.76
C THR A 609 -0.05 -32.59 32.18
N LEU A 610 0.28 -31.31 32.41
CA LEU A 610 0.07 -30.62 33.69
C LEU A 610 -1.41 -30.42 34.03
N LYS A 611 -2.26 -30.23 33.01
CA LYS A 611 -3.71 -30.08 33.17
C LYS A 611 -4.38 -31.37 33.64
N TYR A 612 -3.99 -32.51 33.07
CA TYR A 612 -4.49 -33.84 33.50
C TYR A 612 -4.06 -34.20 34.93
N SER A 613 -2.86 -33.79 35.37
CA SER A 613 -2.39 -34.00 36.75
C SER A 613 -3.22 -33.22 37.79
N LYS A 614 -3.63 -31.98 37.48
CA LYS A 614 -4.45 -31.15 38.37
C LYS A 614 -5.89 -31.65 38.48
N GLU A 615 -6.46 -32.18 37.39
CA GLU A 615 -7.79 -32.79 37.42
C GLU A 615 -7.81 -34.10 38.23
N ALA A 616 -6.74 -34.89 38.20
CA ALA A 616 -6.60 -36.09 39.02
C ALA A 616 -6.48 -35.79 40.53
N GLN A 617 -5.78 -34.71 40.91
CA GLN A 617 -5.70 -34.25 42.31
C GLN A 617 -7.06 -33.75 42.83
N ASN A 618 -7.82 -33.01 42.02
CA ASN A 618 -9.15 -32.54 42.41
C ASN A 618 -10.18 -33.66 42.58
N ARG A 619 -10.07 -34.76 41.81
CA ARG A 619 -10.93 -35.95 42.00
C ARG A 619 -10.63 -36.69 43.31
N LYS A 620 -9.36 -36.75 43.75
CA LYS A 620 -8.98 -37.34 45.04
C LYS A 620 -9.43 -36.50 46.24
N LEU A 621 -9.52 -35.18 46.09
CA LEU A 621 -9.99 -34.28 47.14
C LEU A 621 -11.51 -34.38 47.36
N LYS A 622 -12.29 -34.54 46.28
CA LYS A 622 -13.74 -34.76 46.33
C LYS A 622 -14.21 -36.13 46.83
N ALA A 623 -13.30 -37.11 46.89
CA ALA A 623 -13.61 -38.44 47.45
C ALA A 623 -13.25 -38.55 48.94
N ARG A 624 -12.62 -37.52 49.52
CA ARG A 624 -12.25 -37.43 50.94
C ARG A 624 -13.15 -36.50 51.75
N LEU A 625 -13.90 -35.63 51.07
CA LEU A 625 -15.05 -34.88 51.59
C LEU A 625 -16.30 -35.71 51.31
#